data_AF-A0AB36EJT7-F1
#
_entry.id   AF-A0AB36EJT7-F1
#
_cell.length_a   1.000
_cell.length_b   1.000
_cell.length_c   1.000
_cell.angle_alpha   90.00
_cell.angle_beta   90.00
_cell.angle_gamma   90.00
#
_symmetry.space_group_name_H-M   'P 1'
#
loop_
_entity.id
_entity.type
_entity.pdbx_description
1 polymer ?
#
loop_
_entity_poly.entity_id
_entity_poly.type
_entity_poly.pdbx_seq_one_letter_code
_entity_poly.pdbx_strand_id
1 'polypeptide(L)'
;MDRIFIETKMIADDAGTVTGVAWKFGTPDRVGDWIDPGAFKAVKLPIPMLFGHDMNDPIGTWDIATEKSDGLHITGKLLVDEVIRAREVRALVKSGAVRGLSIGFITKQASARSGGGRLIKSLELLEASLVTIPMHPGAKVTSAKSAVQAISIAAAINRAAAQIGRN
;
A
#
# COMPACT_ATOMS: atom_id res chain seq x y z
N MET A 1 18.42 -16.11 -33.76
CA MET A 1 17.19 -15.49 -33.24
C MET A 1 17.06 -15.92 -31.79
N ASP A 2 17.44 -15.04 -30.88
CA ASP A 2 17.35 -15.30 -29.43
C ASP A 2 15.88 -15.38 -29.04
N ARG A 3 15.46 -16.56 -28.60
CA ARG A 3 14.11 -16.77 -28.06
C ARG A 3 14.05 -16.07 -26.71
N ILE A 4 13.33 -14.95 -26.65
CA ILE A 4 13.02 -14.24 -25.40
C ILE A 4 12.08 -15.12 -24.58
N PHE A 5 12.65 -16.00 -23.75
CA PHE A 5 11.94 -16.64 -22.66
C PHE A 5 11.82 -15.62 -21.53
N ILE A 6 10.66 -14.97 -21.41
CA ILE A 6 10.36 -14.19 -20.21
C ILE A 6 10.18 -15.21 -19.08
N GLU A 7 11.17 -15.29 -18.17
CA GLU A 7 11.12 -16.20 -17.03
C GLU A 7 9.88 -15.94 -16.17
N THR A 8 8.92 -16.87 -16.23
CA THR A 8 7.69 -16.94 -15.42
C THR A 8 7.96 -16.95 -13.90
N LYS A 9 9.21 -17.12 -13.48
CA LYS A 9 9.63 -17.19 -12.07
C LYS A 9 9.43 -15.88 -11.30
N MET A 10 9.42 -14.73 -11.99
CA MET A 10 9.17 -13.41 -11.39
C MET A 10 7.71 -13.17 -10.98
N ILE A 11 6.76 -14.04 -11.37
CA ILE A 11 5.33 -13.77 -11.20
C ILE A 11 4.73 -14.42 -9.94
N ALA A 12 5.39 -15.44 -9.39
CA ALA A 12 4.88 -16.17 -8.24
C ALA A 12 5.02 -15.42 -6.89
N ASP A 13 5.92 -14.44 -6.79
CA ASP A 13 6.22 -13.73 -5.53
C ASP A 13 5.32 -12.50 -5.28
N ASP A 14 4.64 -11.99 -6.31
CA ASP A 14 3.86 -10.74 -6.27
C ASP A 14 2.39 -10.92 -5.81
N ALA A 15 1.99 -12.13 -5.39
CA ALA A 15 0.62 -12.40 -4.96
C ALA A 15 0.35 -11.70 -3.61
N GLY A 16 -0.66 -10.83 -3.59
CA GLY A 16 -1.04 -10.10 -2.37
C GLY A 16 -0.22 -8.82 -2.12
N THR A 17 0.77 -8.50 -2.97
CA THR A 17 1.51 -7.23 -2.87
C THR A 17 0.57 -6.04 -3.03
N VAL A 18 0.61 -5.14 -2.05
CA VAL A 18 -0.10 -3.86 -2.04
C VAL A 18 0.90 -2.74 -1.88
N THR A 19 0.74 -1.67 -2.66
CA THR A 19 1.51 -0.44 -2.51
C THR A 19 0.57 0.75 -2.44
N GLY A 20 1.02 1.81 -1.77
CA GLY A 20 0.23 3.02 -1.66
C GLY A 20 0.96 4.20 -1.05
N VAL A 21 0.28 5.34 -1.06
CA VAL A 21 0.67 6.55 -0.34
C VAL A 21 -0.12 6.58 0.96
N ALA A 22 0.56 6.38 2.08
CA ALA A 22 -0.06 6.34 3.41
C ALA A 22 -0.35 7.74 3.96
N TRP A 23 0.48 8.71 3.58
CA TRP A 23 0.29 10.13 3.90
C TRP A 23 0.84 10.98 2.76
N LYS A 24 0.07 11.95 2.28
CA LYS A 24 0.52 12.88 1.23
C LYS A 24 1.03 14.15 1.88
N PHE A 25 2.24 14.57 1.55
CA PHE A 25 2.78 15.85 2.02
C PHE A 25 2.21 17.04 1.25
N GLY A 26 2.22 18.20 1.90
CA GLY A 26 1.82 19.49 1.34
C GLY A 26 0.35 19.87 1.57
N THR A 27 -0.43 19.01 2.23
CA THR A 27 -1.84 19.27 2.56
C THR A 27 -2.18 18.72 3.95
N PRO A 28 -3.15 19.32 4.66
CA PRO A 28 -3.68 18.72 5.88
C PRO A 28 -4.66 17.59 5.59
N ASP A 29 -4.90 16.75 6.60
CA ASP A 29 -6.01 15.81 6.60
C ASP A 29 -7.37 16.49 6.90
N ARG A 30 -8.43 15.69 7.01
CA ARG A 30 -9.80 16.17 7.24
C ARG A 30 -10.03 16.82 8.60
N VAL A 31 -9.16 16.59 9.59
CA VAL A 31 -9.25 17.23 10.92
C VAL A 31 -8.24 18.36 11.08
N GLY A 32 -7.48 18.67 10.03
CA GLY A 32 -6.49 19.75 10.01
C GLY A 32 -5.10 19.32 10.45
N ASP A 33 -4.84 18.03 10.67
CA ASP A 33 -3.51 17.56 11.01
C ASP A 33 -2.59 17.58 9.78
N TRP A 34 -1.35 18.00 10.00
CA TRP A 34 -0.29 18.09 9.01
C TRP A 34 0.93 17.37 9.54
N ILE A 35 1.44 16.40 8.78
CA ILE A 35 2.68 15.69 9.13
C ILE A 35 3.80 16.21 8.24
N ASP A 36 4.87 16.72 8.86
CA ASP A 36 6.02 17.27 8.14
C ASP A 36 6.91 16.19 7.53
N PRO A 37 7.56 16.47 6.38
CA PRO A 37 8.65 15.63 5.89
C PRO A 37 9.71 15.42 6.96
N GLY A 38 10.09 14.15 7.19
CA GLY A 38 11.04 13.76 8.23
C GLY A 38 10.39 13.28 9.52
N ALA A 39 9.07 13.44 9.68
CA ALA A 39 8.36 12.92 10.85
C ALA A 39 8.33 11.38 10.87
N PHE A 40 8.51 10.71 9.72
CA PHE A 40 8.52 9.25 9.61
C PHE A 40 9.92 8.63 9.64
N LYS A 41 10.98 9.39 9.96
CA LYS A 41 12.37 8.87 10.00
C LYS A 41 12.60 7.70 10.97
N ALA A 42 11.79 7.61 12.02
CA ALA A 42 11.93 6.60 13.08
C ALA A 42 10.95 5.42 12.95
N VAL A 43 10.33 5.23 11.78
CA VAL A 43 9.43 4.10 11.54
C VAL A 43 10.18 2.78 11.73
N LYS A 44 9.60 1.89 12.55
CA LYS A 44 10.09 0.53 12.77
C LYS A 44 9.21 -0.43 11.99
N LEU A 45 9.82 -1.24 11.13
CA LEU A 45 9.12 -2.21 10.29
C LEU A 45 9.48 -3.64 10.73
N PRO A 46 8.64 -4.64 10.41
CA PRO A 46 7.32 -4.50 9.78
C PRO A 46 6.26 -3.92 10.74
N ILE A 47 5.23 -3.29 10.20
CA ILE A 47 4.02 -2.90 10.94
C ILE A 47 2.80 -3.66 10.44
N PRO A 48 1.75 -3.84 11.26
CA PRO A 48 0.52 -4.51 10.83
C PRO A 48 -0.18 -3.78 9.68
N MET A 49 -0.66 -4.54 8.70
CA MET A 49 -1.67 -4.11 7.76
C MET A 49 -3.04 -4.53 8.29
N LEU A 50 -3.86 -3.56 8.69
CA LEU A 50 -5.18 -3.81 9.25
C LEU A 50 -6.29 -3.44 8.25
N PHE A 51 -7.51 -3.85 8.55
CA PHE A 51 -8.71 -3.30 7.91
C PHE A 51 -9.47 -2.38 8.89
N GLY A 52 -9.76 -1.15 8.47
CA GLY A 52 -10.66 -0.27 9.24
C GLY A 52 -10.15 0.15 10.62
N HIS A 53 -8.84 0.13 10.88
CA HIS A 53 -8.22 0.36 12.20
C HIS A 53 -8.65 -0.65 13.29
N ASP A 54 -9.22 -1.80 12.92
CA ASP A 54 -9.52 -2.86 13.89
C ASP A 54 -8.25 -3.67 14.20
N MET A 55 -7.78 -3.55 15.44
CA MET A 55 -6.59 -4.28 15.93
C MET A 55 -6.79 -5.80 15.95
N ASN A 56 -8.04 -6.28 15.84
CA ASN A 56 -8.38 -7.69 15.73
C ASN A 56 -8.58 -8.15 14.27
N ASP A 57 -8.42 -7.26 13.29
CA ASP A 57 -8.51 -7.59 11.85
C ASP A 57 -7.16 -7.38 11.11
N PRO A 58 -6.07 -8.08 11.51
CA PRO A 58 -4.83 -8.07 10.76
C PRO A 58 -4.94 -8.92 9.50
N ILE A 59 -4.62 -8.32 8.37
CA ILE A 59 -4.76 -8.91 7.03
C ILE A 59 -3.42 -9.01 6.27
N GLY A 60 -2.33 -8.55 6.88
CA GLY A 60 -1.00 -8.58 6.29
C GLY A 60 0.03 -7.79 7.05
N THR A 61 1.15 -7.53 6.38
CA THR A 61 2.25 -6.70 6.90
C THR A 61 2.60 -5.60 5.91
N TRP A 62 3.03 -4.46 6.43
CA TRP A 62 3.78 -3.46 5.67
C TRP A 62 5.26 -3.64 5.97
N ASP A 63 6.03 -3.95 4.93
CA ASP A 63 7.43 -4.35 5.06
C ASP A 63 8.40 -3.24 4.67
N ILE A 64 7.91 -2.27 3.87
CA ILE A 64 8.69 -1.13 3.40
C ILE A 64 7.88 0.15 3.63
N ALA A 65 8.54 1.15 4.21
CA ALA A 65 8.05 2.51 4.31
C ALA A 65 9.16 3.47 3.87
N THR A 66 8.85 4.39 2.96
CA THR A 66 9.82 5.32 2.40
C THR A 66 9.20 6.69 2.27
N GLU A 67 9.78 7.68 2.96
CA GLU A 67 9.47 9.08 2.68
C GLU A 67 10.03 9.48 1.32
N LYS A 68 9.15 9.98 0.46
CA LYS A 68 9.49 10.63 -0.81
C LYS A 68 9.10 12.09 -0.73
N SER A 69 9.47 12.87 -1.74
CA SER A 69 9.16 14.30 -1.81
C SER A 69 7.66 14.60 -1.73
N ASP A 70 6.82 13.66 -2.16
CA ASP A 70 5.36 13.82 -2.20
C ASP A 70 4.63 13.18 -1.00
N GLY A 71 5.26 12.35 -0.18
CA GLY A 71 4.58 11.69 0.94
C GLY A 71 5.29 10.46 1.50
N LEU A 72 4.63 9.79 2.43
CA LEU A 72 5.03 8.46 2.90
C LEU A 72 4.46 7.39 1.96
N HIS A 73 5.35 6.64 1.31
CA HIS A 73 5.01 5.50 0.47
C HIS A 73 5.23 4.22 1.24
N ILE A 74 4.27 3.30 1.18
CA ILE A 74 4.37 1.99 1.84
C ILE A 74 4.14 0.86 0.84
N THR A 75 4.84 -0.25 1.06
CA THR A 75 4.68 -1.51 0.33
C THR A 75 4.60 -2.65 1.34
N GLY A 76 3.68 -3.57 1.10
CA GLY A 76 3.42 -4.69 1.98
C GLY A 76 2.72 -5.82 1.27
N LYS A 77 2.36 -6.85 2.04
CA LYS A 77 1.74 -8.07 1.52
C LYS A 77 0.50 -8.44 2.33
N LEU A 78 -0.61 -8.62 1.61
CA LEU A 78 -1.81 -9.28 2.13
C LEU A 78 -1.57 -10.79 2.19
N LEU A 79 -1.89 -11.41 3.33
CA LEU A 79 -1.78 -12.86 3.57
C LEU A 79 -2.96 -13.62 2.93
N VAL A 80 -3.11 -13.51 1.61
CA VAL A 80 -4.34 -13.96 0.90
C VAL A 80 -4.48 -15.48 0.77
N ASP A 81 -3.40 -16.21 0.97
CA ASP A 81 -3.37 -17.66 0.92
C ASP A 81 -3.63 -18.27 2.31
N GLU A 82 -3.25 -17.56 3.36
CA GLU A 82 -3.31 -17.97 4.76
C GLU A 82 -4.55 -17.44 5.49
N VAL A 83 -5.00 -16.23 5.16
CA VAL A 83 -6.07 -15.51 5.87
C VAL A 83 -7.24 -15.25 4.92
N ILE A 84 -8.39 -15.88 5.21
CA ILE A 84 -9.65 -15.69 4.45
C ILE A 84 -10.00 -14.21 4.36
N ARG A 85 -9.89 -13.51 5.49
CA ARG A 85 -10.19 -12.09 5.59
C ARG A 85 -9.31 -11.21 4.69
N ALA A 86 -8.03 -11.53 4.56
CA ALA A 86 -7.13 -10.83 3.63
C ALA A 86 -7.57 -11.03 2.16
N ARG A 87 -8.09 -12.20 1.80
CA ARG A 87 -8.64 -12.49 0.46
C ARG A 87 -9.90 -11.67 0.17
N GLU A 88 -10.79 -11.54 1.14
CA GLU A 88 -11.99 -10.70 1.04
C GLU A 88 -11.62 -9.23 0.85
N VAL A 89 -10.74 -8.71 1.72
CA VAL A 89 -10.29 -7.31 1.63
C VAL A 89 -9.57 -7.06 0.31
N ARG A 90 -8.77 -8.00 -0.18
CA ARG A 90 -8.18 -7.91 -1.52
C ARG A 90 -9.24 -7.77 -2.61
N ALA A 91 -10.34 -8.52 -2.53
CA ALA A 91 -11.43 -8.40 -3.50
C ALA A 91 -12.08 -7.00 -3.44
N LEU A 92 -12.27 -6.45 -2.23
CA LEU A 92 -12.78 -5.08 -2.03
C LEU A 92 -11.82 -4.01 -2.55
N VAL A 93 -10.51 -4.22 -2.42
CA VAL A 93 -9.49 -3.32 -2.97
C VAL A 93 -9.52 -3.36 -4.50
N LYS A 94 -9.57 -4.56 -5.09
CA LYS A 94 -9.63 -4.73 -6.54
C LYS A 94 -10.92 -4.17 -7.16
N SER A 95 -12.03 -4.21 -6.44
CA SER A 95 -13.30 -3.61 -6.90
C SER A 95 -13.32 -2.08 -6.77
N GLY A 96 -12.38 -1.48 -6.04
CA GLY A 96 -12.34 -0.04 -5.77
C GLY A 96 -13.28 0.43 -4.66
N ALA A 97 -13.97 -0.50 -3.98
CA ALA A 97 -14.77 -0.23 -2.79
C ALA A 97 -13.89 0.19 -1.60
N VAL A 98 -12.68 -0.39 -1.51
CA VAL A 98 -11.65 -0.01 -0.53
C VAL A 98 -10.45 0.54 -1.29
N ARG A 99 -10.18 1.83 -1.18
CA ARG A 99 -9.12 2.50 -1.95
C ARG A 99 -8.22 3.40 -1.11
N GLY A 100 -8.63 3.69 0.12
CA GLY A 100 -7.93 4.58 1.04
C GLY A 100 -6.89 3.84 1.85
N LEU A 101 -5.89 4.60 2.29
CA LEU A 101 -5.02 4.22 3.39
C LEU A 101 -5.17 5.23 4.52
N SER A 102 -5.08 4.77 5.75
CA SER A 102 -5.09 5.62 6.93
C SER A 102 -4.11 5.07 7.94
N ILE A 103 -3.42 5.94 8.67
CA ILE A 103 -2.34 5.56 9.58
C ILE A 103 -2.75 5.75 11.04
N GLY A 104 -2.35 4.82 11.88
CA GLY A 104 -2.43 4.90 13.33
C GLY A 104 -1.04 5.13 13.88
N PHE A 105 -0.88 6.16 14.72
CA PHE A 105 0.41 6.55 15.25
C PHE A 105 0.30 7.22 16.62
N ILE A 106 1.41 7.21 17.37
CA ILE A 106 1.57 8.00 18.59
C ILE A 106 2.33 9.27 18.23
N THR A 107 1.73 10.42 18.52
CA THR A 107 2.41 11.72 18.34
C THR A 107 3.52 11.86 19.37
N LYS A 108 4.76 12.16 18.93
CA LYS A 108 5.89 12.40 19.83
C LYS A 108 6.21 13.89 19.96
N GLN A 109 6.09 14.65 18.87
CA GLN A 109 6.23 16.10 18.88
C GLN A 109 5.24 16.75 17.92
N ALA A 110 4.48 17.72 18.42
CA ALA A 110 3.57 18.51 17.61
C ALA A 110 3.36 19.92 18.18
N SER A 111 2.84 20.82 17.35
CA SER A 111 2.35 22.15 17.74
C SER A 111 0.96 22.41 17.15
N ALA A 112 0.17 23.29 17.76
CA ALA A 112 -1.10 23.71 17.18
C ALA A 112 -0.88 24.47 15.86
N ARG A 113 -1.81 24.33 14.91
CA ARG A 113 -1.83 25.12 13.66
C ARG A 113 -2.89 26.21 13.75
N SER A 114 -2.61 27.36 13.14
CA SER A 114 -3.56 28.49 13.08
C SER A 114 -4.85 28.16 12.33
N GLY A 115 -4.79 27.25 11.35
CA GLY A 115 -5.95 26.76 10.59
C GLY A 115 -6.69 25.58 11.23
N GLY A 116 -6.42 25.27 12.50
CA GLY A 116 -6.93 24.07 13.17
C GLY A 116 -6.05 22.84 12.96
N GLY A 117 -6.22 21.85 13.85
CA GLY A 117 -5.38 20.65 13.90
C GLY A 117 -3.95 20.91 14.36
N ARG A 118 -3.08 19.94 14.11
CA ARG A 118 -1.72 19.87 14.63
C ARG A 118 -0.69 19.84 13.50
N LEU A 119 0.46 20.43 13.74
CA LEU A 119 1.67 20.23 12.95
C LEU A 119 2.52 19.18 13.65
N ILE A 120 2.59 17.97 13.10
CA ILE A 120 3.28 16.82 13.66
C ILE A 120 4.69 16.75 13.07
N LYS A 121 5.69 16.90 13.93
CA LYS A 121 7.12 16.91 13.57
C LYS A 121 7.81 15.57 13.79
N SER A 122 7.27 14.75 14.70
CA SER A 122 7.73 13.37 14.90
C SER A 122 6.61 12.51 15.49
N LEU A 123 6.61 11.25 15.07
CA LEU A 123 5.64 10.26 15.49
C LEU A 123 6.26 8.87 15.57
N GLU A 124 5.56 7.97 16.23
CA GLU A 124 5.79 6.53 16.16
C GLU A 124 4.63 5.91 15.37
N LEU A 125 4.93 5.42 14.17
CA LEU A 125 3.95 4.76 13.33
C LEU A 125 3.68 3.36 13.88
N LEU A 126 2.41 3.06 14.16
CA LEU A 126 2.00 1.78 14.76
C LEU A 126 1.41 0.85 13.72
N GLU A 127 0.56 1.37 12.84
CA GLU A 127 -0.14 0.59 11.82
C GLU A 127 -0.52 1.46 10.62
N ALA A 128 -0.81 0.80 9.51
CA ALA A 128 -1.52 1.41 8.40
C ALA A 128 -2.66 0.49 7.93
N SER A 129 -3.86 1.07 7.85
CA SER A 129 -5.09 0.37 7.56
C SER A 129 -5.56 0.59 6.13
N LEU A 130 -6.07 -0.47 5.50
CA LEU A 130 -6.93 -0.35 4.33
C LEU A 130 -8.31 0.14 4.78
N VAL A 131 -8.77 1.25 4.18
CA VAL A 131 -10.03 1.91 4.56
C VAL A 131 -10.84 2.34 3.35
N THR A 132 -12.16 2.46 3.53
CA THR A 132 -13.07 2.99 2.51
C THR A 132 -12.88 4.50 2.33
N ILE A 133 -12.77 5.23 3.44
CA ILE A 133 -12.60 6.69 3.47
C ILE A 133 -11.40 7.01 4.37
N PRO A 134 -10.29 7.50 3.80
CA PRO A 134 -9.11 7.87 4.57
C PRO A 134 -9.29 9.22 5.28
N MET A 135 -8.66 9.37 6.44
CA MET A 135 -8.61 10.66 7.13
C MET A 135 -7.85 11.69 6.29
N HIS A 136 -6.72 11.29 5.69
CA HIS A 136 -5.99 12.13 4.76
C HIS A 136 -6.51 11.93 3.31
N PRO A 137 -7.07 12.95 2.63
CA PRO A 137 -7.68 12.79 1.30
C PRO A 137 -6.73 12.30 0.20
N GLY A 138 -5.43 12.59 0.34
CA GLY A 138 -4.39 12.12 -0.57
C GLY A 138 -3.85 10.71 -0.30
N ALA A 139 -4.27 10.05 0.79
CA ALA A 139 -3.79 8.72 1.16
C ALA A 139 -4.61 7.62 0.47
N LYS A 140 -3.93 6.76 -0.30
CA LYS A 140 -4.58 5.80 -1.20
C LYS A 140 -3.69 4.62 -1.56
N VAL A 141 -4.34 3.50 -1.87
CA VAL A 141 -3.70 2.38 -2.58
C VAL A 141 -3.36 2.83 -4.00
N THR A 142 -2.15 2.54 -4.45
CA THR A 142 -1.68 2.83 -5.82
C THR A 142 -1.55 1.57 -6.66
N SER A 143 -1.35 0.41 -6.05
CA SER A 143 -1.35 -0.88 -6.73
C SER A 143 -1.76 -2.01 -5.80
N ALA A 144 -2.51 -2.98 -6.33
CA ALA A 144 -2.82 -4.25 -5.68
C ALA A 144 -2.64 -5.38 -6.70
N LYS A 145 -1.50 -6.06 -6.66
CA LYS A 145 -1.13 -7.02 -7.72
C LYS A 145 -1.84 -8.36 -7.58
N SER A 146 -1.91 -9.06 -8.71
CA SER A 146 -2.50 -10.38 -8.81
C SER A 146 -1.56 -11.30 -9.58
N ALA A 147 -0.94 -12.25 -8.89
CA ALA A 147 -0.12 -13.28 -9.53
C ALA A 147 -0.89 -13.97 -10.67
N VAL A 148 -2.15 -14.36 -10.44
CA VAL A 148 -3.01 -14.96 -11.49
C VAL A 148 -3.16 -14.09 -12.74
N GLN A 149 -3.30 -12.77 -12.58
CA GLN A 149 -3.50 -11.87 -13.71
C GLN A 149 -2.18 -11.67 -14.47
N ALA A 150 -1.09 -11.49 -13.73
CA ALA A 150 0.24 -11.39 -14.32
C ALA A 150 0.65 -12.68 -15.05
N ILE A 151 0.34 -13.87 -14.49
CA ILE A 151 0.57 -15.17 -15.15
C ILE A 151 -0.27 -15.26 -16.43
N SER A 152 -1.55 -14.86 -16.39
CA SER A 152 -2.42 -14.90 -17.57
C SER A 152 -1.92 -14.00 -18.71
N ILE A 153 -1.42 -12.81 -18.38
CA ILE A 153 -0.84 -11.86 -19.35
C ILE A 153 0.47 -12.43 -19.91
N ALA A 154 1.37 -12.93 -19.06
CA ALA A 154 2.61 -13.54 -19.50
C ALA A 154 2.37 -14.75 -20.41
N ALA A 155 1.39 -15.60 -20.07
CA ALA A 155 0.98 -16.73 -20.91
C ALA A 155 0.42 -16.26 -22.26
N ALA A 156 -0.35 -15.17 -22.30
CA ALA A 156 -0.86 -14.58 -23.54
C ALA A 156 0.26 -14.01 -24.43
N ILE A 157 1.22 -13.28 -23.83
CA ILE A 157 2.39 -12.75 -24.53
C ILE A 157 3.24 -13.89 -25.12
N ASN A 158 3.50 -14.94 -24.34
CA ASN A 158 4.27 -16.10 -24.81
C ASN A 158 3.59 -16.82 -25.98
N ARG A 159 2.25 -16.95 -25.96
CA ARG A 159 1.50 -17.51 -27.10
C ARG A 159 1.62 -16.64 -28.35
N ALA A 160 1.50 -15.32 -28.21
CA ALA A 160 1.62 -14.38 -29.33
C ALA A 160 3.04 -14.38 -29.92
N ALA A 161 4.07 -14.35 -29.07
CA ALA A 161 5.47 -14.42 -29.51
C ALA A 161 5.78 -15.72 -30.28
N ALA A 162 5.21 -16.85 -29.84
CA ALA A 162 5.35 -18.13 -30.52
C ALA A 162 4.65 -18.19 -31.89
N GLN A 163 3.61 -17.37 -32.13
CA GLN A 163 2.94 -17.25 -33.43
C GLN A 163 3.72 -16.36 -34.40
N ILE A 164 4.36 -15.29 -33.91
CA ILE A 164 5.15 -14.37 -34.73
C ILE A 164 6.44 -15.03 -35.22
N GLY A 165 7.08 -15.88 -34.42
CA GLY A 165 8.30 -16.60 -34.81
C GLY A 165 8.10 -17.83 -35.71
N ARG A 166 6.88 -18.07 -36.20
CA ARG A 166 6.55 -19.16 -37.15
C ARG A 166 6.25 -18.68 -38.57
N ASN A 167 6.31 -17.37 -38.81
CA ASN A 167 6.29 -16.74 -40.13
C ASN A 167 7.70 -16.28 -40.51
#